data_AF-A0A2E8CZR1-F1
#
_entry.id   AF-A0A2E8CZR1-F1
#
_cell.length_a   1.000
_cell.length_b   1.000
_cell.length_c   1.000
_cell.angle_alpha   90.00
_cell.angle_beta   90.00
_cell.angle_gamma   90.00
#
_symmetry.space_group_name_H-M   'P 1'
#
loop_
_entity.id
_entity.type
_entity.pdbx_description
1 polymer ?
#
loop_
_entity_poly.entity_id
_entity_poly.type
_entity_poly.pdbx_seq_one_letter_code
_entity_poly.pdbx_strand_id
1 'polypeptide(L)' 'MLDKDGGRVIFFEGTYTNMFSGNNDQTPRYNYNQIMYKLDLSDPRLRLSAIRRPSAASR' A
#
# COMPACT_ATOMS: atom_id res chain seq x y z
N MET A 1 -15.79 1.65 12.72
CA MET A 1 -14.65 2.56 12.53
C MET A 1 -13.51 1.78 11.89
N LEU A 2 -13.00 2.26 10.76
CA LEU A 2 -11.96 1.58 9.95
C LEU A 2 -10.54 1.85 10.48
N ASP A 3 -10.34 2.89 11.28
CA ASP A 3 -9.17 3.09 12.11
C ASP A 3 -9.31 2.33 13.45
N LYS A 4 -8.18 1.83 13.96
CA LYS A 4 -8.02 1.15 15.25
C LYS A 4 -6.75 1.64 15.93
N ASP A 5 -6.63 1.37 17.23
CA ASP A 5 -5.44 1.68 18.04
C ASP A 5 -4.98 3.13 17.90
N GLY A 6 -5.94 4.07 17.93
CA GLY A 6 -5.67 5.50 17.77
C GLY A 6 -5.19 5.90 16.38
N GLY A 7 -5.57 5.15 15.34
CA GLY A 7 -5.18 5.40 13.95
C GLY A 7 -3.90 4.68 13.52
N ARG A 8 -3.28 3.88 14.38
CA ARG A 8 -2.07 3.11 14.05
C ARG A 8 -2.36 1.92 13.13
N VAL A 9 -3.56 1.35 13.23
CA VAL A 9 -4.05 0.31 12.32
C VAL A 9 -5.17 0.89 11.48
N ILE A 10 -5.01 0.83 10.16
CA ILE A 10 -5.96 1.38 9.19
C ILE A 10 -6.48 0.23 8.35
N PHE A 11 -7.81 0.11 8.28
CA PHE A 11 -8.50 -0.74 7.32
C PHE A 11 -9.03 0.10 6.17
N PHE A 12 -8.90 -0.40 4.95
CA PHE A 12 -9.48 0.23 3.76
C PHE A 12 -9.82 -0.83 2.73
N GLU A 13 -10.72 -0.49 1.80
CA GLU A 13 -11.17 -1.40 0.76
C GLU A 13 -10.55 -1.03 -0.58
N GLY A 14 -10.27 -2.05 -1.38
CA GLY A 14 -9.81 -1.89 -2.75
C GLY A 14 -10.40 -2.96 -3.65
N THR A 15 -10.75 -2.57 -4.88
CA THR A 15 -11.26 -3.50 -5.87
C THR A 15 -10.10 -4.21 -6.57
N TYR A 16 -10.04 -5.53 -6.45
CA TYR A 16 -9.16 -6.36 -7.25
C TYR A 16 -9.77 -6.61 -8.62
N THR A 17 -9.10 -6.16 -9.68
CA THR A 17 -9.53 -6.33 -11.06
C THR A 17 -8.36 -6.67 -11.96
N ASN A 18 -8.62 -7.53 -12.93
CA ASN A 18 -7.61 -7.94 -13.92
C ASN A 18 -7.18 -6.77 -14.80
N MET A 19 -8.01 -5.73 -14.95
CA MET A 19 -7.73 -4.58 -15.81
C MET A 19 -6.55 -3.73 -15.31
N PHE A 20 -6.34 -3.65 -13.99
CA PHE A 20 -5.35 -2.74 -13.39
C PHE A 20 -4.41 -3.45 -12.40
N SER A 21 -4.50 -4.77 -12.26
CA SER A 21 -3.67 -5.53 -11.30
C SER A 21 -2.20 -5.67 -11.71
N GLY A 22 -1.87 -5.56 -13.00
CA GLY A 22 -0.52 -5.82 -13.50
C GLY A 22 -0.09 -7.29 -13.47
N ASN A 23 -0.99 -8.22 -13.10
CA ASN A 23 -0.73 -9.65 -13.15
C ASN A 23 -0.74 -10.14 -14.60
N ASN A 24 0.26 -10.94 -14.98
CA ASN A 24 0.35 -11.55 -16.32
C ASN A 24 -0.81 -12.52 -16.57
N ASP A 25 -1.16 -13.30 -15.56
CA ASP A 25 -2.25 -14.27 -15.61
C ASP A 25 -3.41 -13.81 -14.72
N GLN A 26 -4.63 -13.97 -15.24
CA GLN A 26 -5.83 -13.67 -14.48
C GLN A 26 -5.97 -14.65 -13.31
N THR A 27 -6.28 -14.14 -12.12
CA THR A 27 -6.65 -14.99 -11.00
C THR A 27 -8.04 -15.59 -11.28
N PRO A 28 -8.19 -16.92 -11.41
CA PRO A 28 -9.47 -17.51 -11.79
C PRO A 28 -10.57 -17.15 -10.79
N ARG A 29 -11.73 -16.69 -11.28
CA ARG A 29 -12.91 -16.28 -10.48
C ARG A 29 -12.73 -15.03 -9.61
N TYR A 30 -11.60 -14.33 -9.72
CA TYR A 30 -11.35 -13.08 -9.01
C TYR A 30 -11.26 -11.94 -10.02
N ASN A 31 -12.36 -11.22 -10.21
CA ASN A 31 -12.40 -9.99 -10.98
C ASN A 31 -13.52 -9.11 -10.44
N TYR A 32 -13.20 -7.84 -10.18
CA TYR A 32 -14.08 -6.90 -9.48
C TYR A 32 -14.48 -7.37 -8.07
N ASN A 33 -13.57 -8.04 -7.38
CA ASN A 33 -13.78 -8.45 -6.00
C ASN A 33 -13.38 -7.31 -5.07
N GLN A 34 -14.19 -7.02 -4.05
CA GLN A 34 -13.78 -6.09 -2.99
C GLN A 34 -12.90 -6.81 -1.98
N ILE A 35 -11.71 -6.25 -1.75
CA ILE A 35 -10.73 -6.78 -0.79
C ILE A 35 -10.56 -5.74 0.31
N MET A 36 -10.61 -6.20 1.56
CA MET A 36 -10.25 -5.40 2.72
C MET A 36 -8.75 -5.54 3.00
N TYR A 37 -8.05 -4.42 3.03
CA TYR A 37 -6.64 -4.34 3.38
C TYR A 37 -6.48 -3.83 4.81
N LYS A 38 -5.40 -4.29 5.46
CA LYS A 38 -4.95 -3.81 6.76
C LYS A 38 -3.56 -3.21 6.60
N LEU A 39 -3.39 -1.97 7.04
CA LEU A 39 -2.10 -1.30 7.16
C LEU A 39 -1.79 -1.07 8.64
N ASP A 40 -0.64 -1.57 9.08
CA ASP A 40 -0.10 -1.31 10.41
C ASP A 40 1.08 -0.35 10.30
N LEU A 41 0.91 0.89 10.78
CA LEU A 41 1.92 1.94 10.68
C LEU A 41 3.16 1.69 11.56
N SER A 42 3.12 0.69 12.45
CA SER A 42 4.30 0.28 13.22
C SER A 42 5.19 -0.73 12.51
N ASP A 43 4.78 -1.22 11.32
CA ASP A 43 5.57 -2.19 10.57
C ASP A 43 6.94 -1.58 10.17
N PRO A 44 8.06 -2.20 10.58
CA PRO A 44 9.40 -1.67 10.31
C PRO A 44 9.73 -1.56 8.81
N ARG A 45 8.99 -2.25 7.94
CA ARG A 45 9.12 -2.15 6.47
C ARG A 45 8.61 -0.82 5.93
N LEU A 46 7.78 -0.08 6.67
CA LEU A 46 7.25 1.23 6.28
C LEU A 46 8.21 2.38 6.58
N ARG A 47 9.45 2.09 7.00
CA ARG A 47 10.48 3.12 7.21
C ARG A 47 10.82 3.78 5.88
N LEU A 48 10.59 5.09 5.81
CA LEU A 48 11.03 5.92 4.69
C LEU A 48 12.54 5.75 4.50
N SER A 49 12.96 5.32 3.31
CA SER A 49 14.35 5.37 2.91
C SER A 49 14.82 6.83 2.95
N ALA A 50 15.99 7.09 3.54
CA ALA A 50 16.52 8.44 3.67
C ALA A 50 16.50 9.15 2.29
N ILE A 51 15.81 10.30 2.22
CA ILE A 51 15.79 11.15 1.04
C ILE A 51 17.24 11.49 0.69
N ARG A 52 17.71 11.06 -0.48
CA ARG A 52 19.01 11.46 -1.01
C ARG A 52 18.94 12.96 -1.32
N ARG A 53 19.42 13.79 -0.40
CA ARG A 53 19.56 15.23 -0.64
C ARG A 53 20.51 15.41 -1.83
N PRO A 54 20.16 16.21 -2.86
CA PRO A 54 21.11 16.54 -3.91
C PRO A 54 22.31 17.24 -3.26
N SER A 55 23.52 16.73 -3.54
CA SER A 55 24.79 17.35 -3.14
C SER A 55 24.78 18.80 -3.60
N ALA A 56 24.86 19.73 -2.66
CA ALA A 56 25.06 21.14 -2.99
C ALA A 56 26.33 21.24 -3.83
N ALA A 57 26.20 21.65 -5.10
CA ALA A 57 27.35 21.97 -5.94
C ALA A 57 28.15 23.05 -5.23
N SER A 58 29.42 22.75 -4.93
CA SER A 58 30.37 23.74 -4.44
C SER A 58 30.38 24.91 -5.42
N ARG A 59 30.20 26.11 -4.87
CA ARG A 59 30.65 27.34 -5.52
C ARG A 59 32.15 27.24 -5.82
#